data_AF-A0A1X1NFC5-F1
#
_entry.id   AF-A0A1X1NFC5-F1
#
_cell.length_a   1.000
_cell.length_b   1.000
_cell.length_c   1.000
_cell.angle_alpha   90.00
_cell.angle_beta   90.00
_cell.angle_gamma   90.00
#
_symmetry.space_group_name_H-M   'P 1'
#
loop_
_entity.id
_entity.type
_entity.pdbx_description
1 polymer ?
#
loop_
_entity_poly.entity_id
_entity_poly.type
_entity_poly.pdbx_seq_one_letter_code
_entity_poly.pdbx_strand_id
1 'polypeptide(L)'
;MLSGTGELTDYDLSAVNVTLTRVSVLNGGTLTDLVVGTDYRVDGREGRVTLLGSRAPLPLGQVLIVEGAAAGMFTDEELTQHLRDAELQHCHNRHVTVRYRSKNGFIRYADEPLTLENLPDVEELPVVLLTVINALWAVATDASSDVNISTGEGTHVDRGQRYTQVLHQISVLTDRYEELCRQLNIGLFRIEMATLRRVSRTTGRYVPIYVDREFDDHAYPERVLPQIDKHDVDPSGIPNPTYPGWAA
;
A
#
# COMPACT_ATOMS: atom_id res chain seq x y z
N MET A 1 20.05 29.32 -0.91
CA MET A 1 19.43 30.64 -1.16
C MET A 1 19.42 30.85 -2.66
N LEU A 2 18.26 31.17 -3.24
CA LEU A 2 18.06 31.27 -4.68
C LEU A 2 17.59 32.70 -4.98
N SER A 3 18.25 33.40 -5.91
CA SER A 3 17.93 34.80 -6.22
C SER A 3 16.90 34.92 -7.34
N GLY A 4 15.97 35.86 -7.18
CA GLY A 4 14.98 36.21 -8.20
C GLY A 4 15.61 36.94 -9.38
N THR A 5 15.28 36.49 -10.59
CA THR A 5 15.70 37.10 -11.85
C THR A 5 14.57 37.90 -12.51
N GLY A 6 13.33 37.81 -11.99
CA GLY A 6 12.14 38.41 -12.58
C GLY A 6 11.50 37.61 -13.71
N GLU A 7 12.13 36.51 -14.16
CA GLU A 7 11.65 35.69 -15.27
C GLU A 7 11.45 34.22 -14.89
N LEU A 8 12.21 33.72 -13.91
CA LEU A 8 12.16 32.32 -13.49
C LEU A 8 11.02 32.07 -12.49
N THR A 9 10.28 31.00 -12.74
CA THR A 9 9.26 30.45 -11.84
C THR A 9 9.74 29.16 -11.18
N ASP A 10 10.69 28.47 -11.80
CA ASP A 10 11.23 27.20 -11.35
C ASP A 10 12.65 27.39 -10.79
N TYR A 11 12.88 26.77 -9.64
CA TYR A 11 14.17 26.79 -8.97
C TYR A 11 14.60 25.38 -8.59
N ASP A 12 15.77 24.98 -9.06
CA ASP A 12 16.40 23.72 -8.68
C ASP A 12 17.09 23.88 -7.32
N LEU A 13 16.89 22.89 -6.45
CA LEU A 13 17.49 22.80 -5.12
C LEU A 13 18.83 22.07 -5.22
N SER A 14 19.64 22.18 -4.17
CA SER A 14 20.95 21.53 -4.09
C SER A 14 20.88 20.01 -3.85
N ALA A 15 19.71 19.49 -3.53
CA ALA A 15 19.49 18.08 -3.22
C ALA A 15 18.21 17.59 -3.88
N VAL A 16 18.20 16.30 -4.23
CA VAL A 16 17.04 15.54 -4.69
C VAL A 16 16.40 14.81 -3.51
N ASN A 17 15.19 14.27 -3.69
CA ASN A 17 14.42 13.59 -2.64
C ASN A 17 14.21 14.44 -1.38
N VAL A 18 13.67 15.65 -1.57
CA VAL A 18 13.52 16.64 -0.50
C VAL A 18 12.10 16.71 0.04
N THR A 19 12.00 16.80 1.37
CA THR A 19 10.79 17.18 2.09
C THR A 19 11.00 18.57 2.67
N LEU A 20 10.27 19.56 2.15
CA LEU A 20 10.42 20.95 2.58
C LEU A 20 9.60 21.21 3.85
N THR A 21 10.25 21.76 4.88
CA THR A 21 9.60 22.23 6.10
C THR A 21 9.15 23.67 5.98
N ARG A 22 9.93 24.50 5.28
CA ARG A 22 9.64 25.93 5.16
C ARG A 22 10.19 26.50 3.87
N VAL A 23 9.37 27.28 3.17
CA VAL A 23 9.80 28.11 2.05
C VAL A 23 9.43 29.55 2.36
N SER A 24 10.40 30.44 2.24
CA SER A 24 10.23 31.86 2.57
C SER A 24 10.91 32.75 1.55
N VAL A 25 10.33 33.92 1.32
CA VAL A 25 10.88 34.95 0.43
C VAL A 25 11.38 36.11 1.27
N LEU A 26 12.62 36.51 1.04
CA LEU A 26 13.24 37.68 1.60
C LEU A 26 13.08 38.85 0.63
N ASN A 27 12.37 39.90 1.05
CA ASN A 27 12.21 41.14 0.30
C ASN A 27 12.68 42.32 1.17
N GLY A 28 13.81 42.94 0.81
CA GLY A 28 14.30 44.16 1.48
C GLY A 28 14.50 44.06 2.99
N GLY A 29 14.75 42.86 3.52
CA GLY A 29 14.92 42.59 4.96
C GLY A 29 13.69 42.03 5.68
N THR A 30 12.54 41.92 4.99
CA THR A 30 11.35 41.24 5.53
C THR A 30 11.28 39.82 4.99
N LEU A 31 11.17 38.83 5.89
CA LEU A 31 10.98 37.43 5.54
C LEU A 31 9.47 37.11 5.54
N THR A 32 8.95 36.64 4.42
CA THR A 32 7.54 36.18 4.31
C THR A 32 7.50 34.70 3.98
N ASP A 33 6.83 33.92 4.83
CA ASP A 33 6.63 32.49 4.62
C ASP A 33 5.58 32.25 3.53
N LEU A 34 5.86 31.30 2.65
CA LEU A 34 4.97 30.89 1.56
C LEU A 34 4.16 29.66 1.96
N VAL A 35 2.97 29.51 1.40
CA VAL A 35 2.07 28.37 1.66
C VAL A 35 2.11 27.36 0.50
N VAL A 36 2.29 26.08 0.85
CA VAL A 36 2.27 24.96 -0.10
C VAL A 36 0.92 24.89 -0.84
N GLY A 37 0.96 24.69 -2.16
CA GLY A 37 -0.22 24.52 -3.01
C GLY A 37 -0.92 25.82 -3.42
N THR A 38 -0.63 26.93 -2.74
CA THR A 38 -1.13 28.27 -3.08
C THR A 38 -0.03 29.14 -3.69
N ASP A 39 1.09 29.28 -2.98
CA ASP A 39 2.20 30.14 -3.39
C ASP A 39 3.32 29.36 -4.09
N TYR A 40 3.45 28.06 -3.82
CA TYR A 40 4.45 27.21 -4.45
C TYR A 40 4.02 25.74 -4.50
N ARG A 41 4.59 25.01 -5.46
CA ARG A 41 4.57 23.55 -5.56
C ARG A 41 5.99 23.03 -5.45
N VAL A 42 6.14 21.87 -4.83
CA VAL A 42 7.43 21.18 -4.73
C VAL A 42 7.34 19.89 -5.55
N ASP A 43 8.36 19.65 -6.35
CA ASP A 43 8.70 18.32 -6.83
C ASP A 43 9.84 17.79 -5.95
N GLY A 44 9.47 16.96 -4.96
CA GLY A 44 10.42 16.44 -3.99
C GLY A 44 11.46 15.53 -4.63
N ARG A 45 11.08 14.79 -5.67
CA ARG A 45 11.95 13.80 -6.33
C ARG A 45 13.06 14.49 -7.11
N GLU A 46 12.71 15.48 -7.92
CA GLU A 46 13.68 16.22 -8.72
C GLU A 46 14.37 17.32 -7.93
N GLY A 47 13.90 17.62 -6.71
CA GLY A 47 14.43 18.70 -5.89
C GLY A 47 14.12 20.06 -6.50
N ARG A 48 12.90 20.26 -7.01
CA ARG A 48 12.50 21.50 -7.68
C ARG A 48 11.37 22.20 -6.95
N VAL A 49 11.45 23.52 -6.86
CA VAL A 49 10.37 24.38 -6.36
C VAL A 49 9.84 25.23 -7.51
N THR A 50 8.55 25.10 -7.78
CA THR A 50 7.82 25.93 -8.75
C THR A 50 6.96 26.93 -7.98
N LEU A 51 7.21 28.21 -8.17
CA LEU A 51 6.36 29.27 -7.61
C LEU A 51 5.04 29.36 -8.38
N LEU A 52 3.95 29.65 -7.67
CA LEU A 52 2.59 29.74 -8.21
C LEU A 52 1.99 31.14 -7.98
N GLY A 53 0.98 31.47 -8.78
CA GLY A 53 0.13 32.64 -8.57
C GLY A 53 0.86 33.98 -8.60
N SER A 54 0.46 34.90 -7.72
CA SER A 54 1.00 36.27 -7.66
C SER A 54 2.43 36.38 -7.14
N ARG A 55 3.05 35.25 -6.76
CA ARG A 55 4.44 35.17 -6.30
C ARG A 55 5.40 34.73 -7.40
N ALA A 56 4.87 34.35 -8.57
CA ALA A 56 5.63 33.94 -9.74
C ALA A 56 5.51 34.99 -10.87
N PRO A 57 6.61 35.35 -11.57
CA PRO A 57 8.01 35.02 -11.29
C PRO A 57 8.57 35.82 -10.11
N LEU A 58 9.63 35.31 -9.46
CA LEU A 58 10.24 35.99 -8.31
C LEU A 58 10.92 37.29 -8.76
N PRO A 59 10.50 38.48 -8.30
CA PRO A 59 11.05 39.76 -8.72
C PRO A 59 12.55 39.89 -8.45
N LEU A 60 13.23 40.71 -9.28
CA LEU A 60 14.66 40.98 -9.13
C LEU A 60 14.97 41.53 -7.73
N GLY A 61 15.96 40.94 -7.07
CA GLY A 61 16.40 41.35 -5.73
C GLY A 61 15.67 40.69 -4.56
N GLN A 62 14.63 39.89 -4.82
CA GLN A 62 14.08 38.98 -3.81
C GLN A 62 14.88 37.68 -3.76
N VAL A 63 14.98 37.08 -2.57
CA VAL A 63 15.71 35.82 -2.36
C VAL A 63 14.77 34.78 -1.79
N LEU A 64 14.72 33.61 -2.42
CA LEU A 64 14.02 32.44 -1.93
C LEU A 64 14.94 31.67 -0.97
N ILE A 65 14.45 31.44 0.24
CA ILE A 65 15.08 30.62 1.28
C ILE A 65 14.21 29.38 1.45
N VAL A 66 14.84 28.22 1.27
CA VAL A 66 14.20 26.92 1.34
C VAL A 66 14.89 26.12 2.45
N GLU A 67 14.09 25.63 3.39
CA GLU A 67 14.51 24.78 4.49
C GLU A 67 13.74 23.45 4.40
N GLY A 68 14.46 22.35 4.58
CA GLY A 68 13.93 21.00 4.43
C GLY A 68 14.93 19.92 4.82
N ALA A 69 14.46 18.68 4.78
CA ALA A 69 15.27 17.48 4.88
C ALA A 69 15.42 16.86 3.49
N ALA A 70 16.60 16.30 3.20
CA ALA A 70 16.83 15.49 2.00
C ALA A 70 16.98 14.03 2.43
N ALA A 71 16.22 13.14 1.82
CA ALA A 71 16.28 11.71 2.05
C ALA A 71 17.28 11.06 1.07
N GLY A 72 18.05 10.10 1.57
CA GLY A 72 19.10 9.47 0.76
C GLY A 72 18.58 8.51 -0.31
N MET A 73 17.44 7.85 -0.09
CA MET A 73 16.90 6.81 -0.99
C MET A 73 15.47 7.08 -1.40
N PHE A 74 14.56 7.26 -0.43
CA PHE A 74 13.13 7.43 -0.67
C PHE A 74 12.59 8.63 0.07
N THR A 75 11.69 9.36 -0.58
CA THR A 75 10.83 10.34 0.08
C THR A 75 9.69 9.67 0.83
N ASP A 76 9.07 10.39 1.79
CA ASP A 76 7.92 9.87 2.54
C ASP A 76 6.73 9.55 1.61
N GLU A 77 6.59 10.30 0.51
CA GLU A 77 5.57 10.05 -0.50
C GLU A 77 5.80 8.72 -1.23
N GLU A 78 7.03 8.44 -1.65
CA GLU A 78 7.39 7.17 -2.31
C GLU A 78 7.22 5.98 -1.36
N LEU A 79 7.61 6.12 -0.09
CA LEU A 79 7.36 5.08 0.92
C LEU A 79 5.87 4.80 1.09
N THR A 80 5.04 5.85 1.07
CA THR A 80 3.58 5.71 1.13
C THR A 80 3.03 5.02 -0.12
N GLN A 81 3.59 5.28 -1.30
CA GLN A 81 3.21 4.58 -2.53
C GLN A 81 3.54 3.08 -2.45
N HIS A 82 4.76 2.73 -2.02
CA HIS A 82 5.14 1.32 -1.83
C HIS A 82 4.30 0.59 -0.78
N LEU A 83 3.89 1.30 0.28
CA LEU A 83 2.98 0.77 1.30
C LEU A 83 1.59 0.48 0.71
N ARG A 84 1.05 1.40 -0.10
CA ARG A 84 -0.25 1.19 -0.78
C ARG A 84 -0.21 0.03 -1.76
N ASP A 85 0.89 -0.11 -2.52
CA ASP A 85 1.05 -1.25 -3.42
C ASP A 85 1.11 -2.57 -2.64
N ALA A 86 1.81 -2.58 -1.50
CA ALA A 86 1.86 -3.74 -0.62
C ALA A 86 0.48 -4.08 -0.02
N GLU A 87 -0.27 -3.07 0.43
CA GLU A 87 -1.64 -3.23 0.91
C GLU A 87 -2.53 -3.87 -0.16
N LEU A 88 -2.52 -3.32 -1.38
CA LEU A 88 -3.32 -3.82 -2.50
C LEU A 88 -2.99 -5.26 -2.85
N GLN A 89 -1.70 -5.62 -2.86
CA GLN A 89 -1.26 -6.98 -3.14
C GLN A 89 -1.61 -7.96 -2.01
N HIS A 90 -1.39 -7.57 -0.76
CA HIS A 90 -1.61 -8.42 0.42
C HIS A 90 -3.09 -8.64 0.71
N CYS A 91 -3.91 -7.59 0.53
CA CYS A 91 -5.35 -7.62 0.80
C CYS A 91 -6.18 -8.02 -0.42
N HIS A 92 -5.55 -8.39 -1.53
CA HIS A 92 -6.25 -8.69 -2.78
C HIS A 92 -7.35 -9.76 -2.60
N ASN A 93 -8.56 -9.43 -3.08
CA ASN A 93 -9.77 -10.25 -2.98
C ASN A 93 -10.15 -10.69 -1.56
N ARG A 94 -9.70 -9.97 -0.53
CA ARG A 94 -10.11 -10.22 0.86
C ARG A 94 -11.18 -9.25 1.26
N HIS A 95 -12.23 -9.80 1.85
CA HIS A 95 -13.37 -9.04 2.35
C HIS A 95 -13.63 -9.43 3.80
N VAL A 96 -13.96 -8.43 4.61
CA VAL A 96 -14.51 -8.62 5.94
C VAL A 96 -16.02 -8.52 5.82
N THR A 97 -16.72 -9.56 6.28
CA THR A 97 -18.18 -9.56 6.36
C THR A 97 -18.59 -8.74 7.59
N VAL A 98 -19.00 -7.49 7.37
CA VAL A 98 -19.47 -6.60 8.42
C VAL A 98 -20.98 -6.68 8.50
N ARG A 99 -21.48 -7.00 9.70
CA ARG A 99 -22.91 -7.06 9.98
C ARG A 99 -23.39 -5.68 10.43
N TYR A 100 -24.39 -5.11 9.74
CA TYR A 100 -24.99 -3.82 10.08
C TYR A 100 -26.52 -3.89 10.14
N ARG A 101 -27.14 -2.95 10.87
CA ARG A 101 -28.59 -2.83 10.96
C ARG A 101 -29.11 -1.81 9.96
N SER A 102 -30.00 -2.25 9.06
CA SER A 102 -30.64 -1.34 8.10
C SER A 102 -31.56 -0.34 8.81
N LYS A 103 -31.88 0.79 8.14
CA LYS A 103 -32.82 1.82 8.65
C LYS A 103 -34.19 1.26 9.06
N ASN A 104 -34.56 0.08 8.55
CA ASN A 104 -35.83 -0.59 8.83
C ASN A 104 -35.71 -1.65 9.95
N GLY A 105 -34.57 -1.69 10.67
CA GLY A 105 -34.36 -2.58 11.81
C GLY A 105 -33.89 -4.00 11.46
N PHE A 106 -33.83 -4.38 10.17
CA PHE A 106 -33.32 -5.68 9.73
C PHE A 106 -31.81 -5.74 9.74
N ILE A 107 -31.27 -6.89 10.15
CA ILE A 107 -29.85 -7.24 10.06
C ILE A 107 -29.48 -7.48 8.60
N ARG A 108 -28.36 -6.90 8.16
CA ARG A 108 -27.77 -7.13 6.85
C ARG A 108 -26.27 -7.35 7.00
N TYR A 109 -25.70 -8.03 6.02
CA TYR A 109 -24.26 -8.20 5.90
C TYR A 109 -23.80 -7.36 4.71
N ALA A 110 -22.69 -6.64 4.88
CA ALA A 110 -21.95 -6.00 3.80
C ALA A 110 -20.56 -6.62 3.76
N ASP A 111 -20.09 -6.89 2.56
CA ASP A 111 -18.70 -7.27 2.32
C ASP A 111 -17.91 -5.98 2.14
N GLU A 112 -17.07 -5.64 3.12
CA GLU A 112 -16.15 -4.51 3.04
C GLU A 112 -14.77 -5.03 2.64
N PRO A 113 -14.04 -4.34 1.73
CA PRO A 113 -12.68 -4.74 1.39
C PRO A 113 -11.77 -4.64 2.62
N LEU A 114 -10.84 -5.58 2.76
CA LEU A 114 -9.81 -5.50 3.77
C LEU A 114 -8.82 -4.39 3.38
N THR A 115 -8.58 -3.45 4.30
CA THR A 115 -7.63 -2.33 4.16
C THR A 115 -6.73 -2.27 5.38
N LEU A 116 -5.71 -1.41 5.36
CA LEU A 116 -4.82 -1.15 6.51
C LEU A 116 -5.58 -0.77 7.79
N GLU A 117 -6.74 -0.13 7.69
CA GLU A 117 -7.55 0.29 8.84
C GLU A 117 -8.22 -0.88 9.56
N ASN A 118 -8.54 -1.95 8.83
CA ASN A 118 -9.26 -3.12 9.32
C ASN A 118 -8.38 -4.38 9.33
N LEU A 119 -7.07 -4.22 9.13
CA LEU A 119 -6.10 -5.31 9.07
C LEU A 119 -5.87 -5.89 10.48
N PRO A 120 -5.84 -7.22 10.66
CA PRO A 120 -5.47 -7.82 11.93
C PRO A 120 -3.99 -7.53 12.29
N ASP A 121 -3.70 -7.27 13.56
CA ASP A 121 -2.35 -6.93 14.07
C ASP A 121 -1.26 -7.94 13.65
N VAL A 122 -1.62 -9.23 13.53
CA VAL A 122 -0.69 -10.29 13.12
C VAL A 122 -0.19 -10.14 11.67
N GLU A 123 -0.93 -9.41 10.84
CA GLU A 123 -0.65 -9.23 9.42
C GLU A 123 0.15 -7.95 9.12
N GLU A 124 0.34 -7.07 10.11
CA GLU A 124 1.13 -5.85 9.95
C GLU A 124 2.58 -6.15 9.52
N LEU A 125 3.22 -7.12 10.17
CA LEU A 125 4.61 -7.49 9.86
C LEU A 125 4.76 -8.00 8.42
N PRO A 126 3.94 -8.96 7.93
CA PRO A 126 3.93 -9.34 6.52
C PRO A 126 3.75 -8.16 5.54
N VAL A 127 2.85 -7.22 5.82
CA VAL A 127 2.62 -6.05 4.96
C VAL A 127 3.85 -5.13 4.94
N VAL A 128 4.48 -4.91 6.09
CA VAL A 128 5.72 -4.13 6.18
C VAL A 128 6.86 -4.81 5.40
N LEU A 129 7.00 -6.13 5.51
CA LEU A 129 7.99 -6.88 4.72
C LEU A 129 7.77 -6.70 3.23
N LEU A 130 6.52 -6.83 2.76
CA LEU A 130 6.17 -6.63 1.36
C LEU A 130 6.45 -5.18 0.89
N THR A 131 6.18 -4.19 1.74
CA THR A 131 6.49 -2.78 1.49
C THR A 131 7.99 -2.58 1.28
N VAL A 132 8.81 -3.18 2.14
CA VAL A 132 10.28 -3.11 2.02
C VAL A 132 10.76 -3.83 0.76
N ILE A 133 10.18 -4.97 0.42
CA ILE A 133 10.52 -5.70 -0.83
C ILE A 133 10.21 -4.82 -2.05
N ASN A 134 9.04 -4.19 -2.10
CA ASN A 134 8.67 -3.28 -3.20
C ASN A 134 9.63 -2.09 -3.31
N ALA A 135 10.01 -1.49 -2.19
CA ALA A 135 10.99 -0.41 -2.17
C ALA A 135 12.39 -0.90 -2.63
N LEU A 136 12.84 -2.07 -2.18
CA LEU A 136 14.13 -2.63 -2.61
C LEU A 136 14.17 -2.94 -4.11
N TRP A 137 13.04 -3.31 -4.73
CA TRP A 137 12.97 -3.46 -6.20
C TRP A 137 13.17 -2.13 -6.94
N ALA A 138 12.70 -1.01 -6.39
CA ALA A 138 13.02 0.31 -6.91
C ALA A 138 14.53 0.62 -6.78
N VAL A 139 15.15 0.31 -5.63
CA VAL A 139 16.62 0.44 -5.46
C VAL A 139 17.39 -0.47 -6.42
N ALA A 140 16.93 -1.70 -6.63
CA ALA A 140 17.58 -2.64 -7.54
C ALA A 140 17.55 -2.13 -8.98
N THR A 141 16.46 -1.48 -9.38
CA THR A 141 16.33 -0.86 -10.71
C THR A 141 17.34 0.27 -10.88
N ASP A 142 17.52 1.14 -9.87
CA ASP A 142 18.57 2.17 -9.87
C ASP A 142 19.99 1.55 -9.92
N ALA A 143 20.27 0.61 -9.01
CA ALA A 143 21.56 -0.05 -8.90
C ALA A 143 21.93 -0.92 -10.11
N SER A 144 20.96 -1.30 -10.96
CA SER A 144 21.22 -2.05 -12.18
C SER A 144 22.06 -1.28 -13.21
N SER A 145 22.10 0.05 -13.09
CA SER A 145 22.91 0.92 -13.94
C SER A 145 24.40 0.94 -13.58
N ASP A 146 24.78 0.39 -12.43
CA ASP A 146 26.16 0.38 -11.94
C ASP A 146 27.01 -0.69 -12.65
N VAL A 147 27.92 -0.27 -13.54
CA VAL A 147 28.82 -1.16 -14.28
C VAL A 147 30.18 -1.30 -13.57
N ASN A 148 30.72 -2.51 -13.54
CA ASN A 148 32.06 -2.78 -13.05
C ASN A 148 33.11 -2.14 -13.97
N ILE A 149 34.08 -1.45 -13.37
CA ILE A 149 35.14 -0.76 -14.12
C ILE A 149 36.45 -1.53 -13.90
N SER A 150 37.02 -2.04 -14.99
CA SER A 150 38.38 -2.60 -15.02
C SER A 150 39.27 -1.72 -15.88
N THR A 151 40.40 -1.26 -15.34
CA THR A 151 41.39 -0.49 -16.11
C THR A 151 42.54 -1.38 -16.58
N GLY A 152 43.24 -0.95 -17.63
CA GLY A 152 44.45 -1.63 -18.12
C GLY A 152 45.61 -1.66 -17.12
N GLU A 153 45.57 -0.81 -16.09
CA GLU A 153 46.52 -0.76 -14.97
C GLU A 153 46.23 -1.84 -13.90
N GLY A 154 45.20 -2.67 -14.10
CA GLY A 154 44.82 -3.74 -13.17
C GLY A 154 44.02 -3.26 -11.95
N THR A 155 43.51 -2.02 -11.97
CA THR A 155 42.55 -1.58 -10.95
C THR A 155 41.14 -2.05 -11.32
N HIS A 156 40.52 -2.76 -10.38
CA HIS A 156 39.14 -3.25 -10.49
C HIS A 156 38.29 -2.56 -9.44
N VAL A 157 37.21 -1.91 -9.86
CA VAL A 157 36.21 -1.32 -8.98
C VAL A 157 34.88 -2.00 -9.24
N ASP A 158 34.46 -2.86 -8.32
CA ASP A 158 33.22 -3.63 -8.44
C ASP A 158 32.01 -2.81 -7.99
N ARG A 159 31.60 -1.85 -8.82
CA ARG A 159 30.41 -1.03 -8.55
C ARG A 159 29.11 -1.85 -8.57
N GLY A 160 29.09 -2.99 -9.27
CA GLY A 160 27.96 -3.92 -9.29
C GLY A 160 27.74 -4.72 -7.99
N GLN A 161 28.59 -4.58 -6.98
CA GLN A 161 28.38 -5.21 -5.66
C GLN A 161 27.09 -4.70 -4.99
N ARG A 162 26.73 -3.43 -5.20
CA ARG A 162 25.50 -2.83 -4.65
C ARG A 162 24.26 -3.59 -5.14
N TYR A 163 24.17 -3.83 -6.45
CA TYR A 163 23.06 -4.58 -7.05
C TYR A 163 22.95 -6.01 -6.50
N THR A 164 24.09 -6.71 -6.42
CA THR A 164 24.14 -8.08 -5.88
C THR A 164 23.69 -8.15 -4.43
N GLN A 165 24.09 -7.18 -3.60
CA GLN A 165 23.68 -7.09 -2.20
C GLN A 165 22.18 -6.83 -2.07
N VAL A 166 21.62 -5.92 -2.87
CA VAL A 166 20.18 -5.63 -2.86
C VAL A 166 19.37 -6.85 -3.29
N LEU A 167 19.76 -7.54 -4.35
CA LEU A 167 19.08 -8.78 -4.79
C LEU A 167 19.12 -9.87 -3.71
N HIS A 168 20.26 -10.03 -3.03
CA HIS A 168 20.36 -10.98 -1.94
C HIS A 168 19.39 -10.64 -0.80
N GLN A 169 19.29 -9.36 -0.43
CA GLN A 169 18.34 -8.91 0.59
C GLN A 169 16.88 -9.12 0.17
N ILE A 170 16.55 -8.85 -1.10
CA ILE A 170 15.21 -9.12 -1.66
C ILE A 170 14.87 -10.60 -1.52
N SER A 171 15.78 -11.50 -1.88
CA SER A 171 15.58 -12.95 -1.76
C SER A 171 15.24 -13.34 -0.31
N VAL A 172 16.07 -12.93 0.65
CA VAL A 172 15.89 -13.29 2.07
C VAL A 172 14.55 -12.77 2.62
N LEU A 173 14.17 -11.55 2.27
CA LEU A 173 12.91 -10.97 2.74
C LEU A 173 11.69 -11.63 2.07
N THR A 174 11.81 -12.00 0.80
CA THR A 174 10.75 -12.70 0.07
C THR A 174 10.48 -14.07 0.67
N ASP A 175 11.53 -14.85 0.96
CA ASP A 175 11.41 -16.16 1.60
C ASP A 175 10.71 -16.05 2.97
N ARG A 176 11.08 -15.03 3.76
CA ARG A 176 10.45 -14.75 5.06
C ARG A 176 8.98 -14.36 4.92
N TYR A 177 8.65 -13.52 3.93
CA TYR A 177 7.27 -13.14 3.67
C TYR A 177 6.42 -14.34 3.23
N GLU A 178 6.95 -15.20 2.36
CA GLU A 178 6.30 -16.41 1.90
C GLU A 178 6.07 -17.42 3.03
N GLU A 179 7.06 -17.61 3.91
CA GLU A 179 6.94 -18.46 5.09
C GLU A 179 5.80 -17.99 6.00
N LEU A 180 5.75 -16.69 6.34
CA LEU A 180 4.70 -16.12 7.18
C LEU A 180 3.32 -16.24 6.53
N CYS A 181 3.22 -15.95 5.24
CA CYS A 181 1.96 -16.05 4.50
C CYS A 181 1.44 -17.50 4.46
N ARG A 182 2.33 -18.49 4.28
CA ARG A 182 1.96 -19.91 4.29
C ARG A 182 1.55 -20.41 5.66
N GLN A 183 2.27 -20.03 6.71
CA GLN A 183 1.97 -20.46 8.08
C GLN A 183 0.62 -19.94 8.57
N LEU A 184 0.30 -18.69 8.24
CA LEU A 184 -0.92 -18.02 8.68
C LEU A 184 -2.08 -18.14 7.66
N ASN A 185 -1.80 -18.67 6.47
CA ASN A 185 -2.73 -18.73 5.33
C ASN A 185 -3.31 -17.34 4.96
N ILE A 186 -2.44 -16.34 4.88
CA ILE A 186 -2.76 -14.93 4.60
C ILE A 186 -1.99 -14.41 3.38
N GLY A 187 -2.34 -13.21 2.92
CA GLY A 187 -1.60 -12.49 1.90
C GLY A 187 -1.65 -13.13 0.51
N LEU A 188 -0.56 -12.94 -0.23
CA LEU A 188 -0.42 -13.38 -1.62
C LEU A 188 -0.21 -14.90 -1.77
N PHE A 189 0.48 -15.52 -0.81
CA PHE A 189 0.83 -16.95 -0.84
C PHE A 189 -0.15 -17.82 -0.06
N ARG A 190 -1.36 -17.33 0.21
CA ARG A 190 -2.42 -18.12 0.83
C ARG A 190 -2.93 -19.20 -0.11
N ILE A 191 -3.37 -20.31 0.47
CA ILE A 191 -4.03 -21.39 -0.23
C ILE A 191 -5.53 -21.09 -0.25
N GLU A 192 -6.06 -20.80 -1.44
CA GLU A 192 -7.50 -20.66 -1.64
C GLU A 192 -8.12 -21.95 -2.17
N MET A 193 -9.12 -22.48 -1.47
CA MET A 193 -9.94 -23.58 -1.97
C MET A 193 -11.23 -23.02 -2.57
N ALA A 194 -11.34 -23.05 -3.89
CA ALA A 194 -12.56 -22.68 -4.60
C ALA A 194 -13.35 -23.93 -5.00
N THR A 195 -14.67 -23.90 -4.80
CA THR A 195 -15.56 -24.97 -5.28
C THR A 195 -16.18 -24.57 -6.62
N LEU A 196 -15.77 -25.25 -7.70
CA LEU A 196 -16.32 -25.01 -9.03
C LEU A 196 -17.54 -25.90 -9.28
N ARG A 197 -18.66 -25.28 -9.67
CA ARG A 197 -19.89 -25.99 -10.05
C ARG A 197 -19.95 -26.15 -11.57
N ARG A 198 -20.04 -27.40 -12.04
CA ARG A 198 -20.32 -27.66 -13.46
C ARG A 198 -21.77 -27.30 -13.81
N VAL A 199 -21.98 -26.81 -15.03
CA VAL A 199 -23.32 -26.58 -15.59
C VAL A 199 -23.73 -27.81 -16.41
N SER A 200 -24.92 -28.35 -16.13
CA SER A 200 -25.49 -29.47 -16.90
C SER A 200 -25.84 -29.01 -18.31
N ARG A 201 -25.32 -29.68 -19.34
CA ARG A 201 -25.58 -29.34 -20.74
C ARG A 201 -27.04 -29.52 -21.15
N THR A 202 -27.74 -30.48 -20.54
CA THR A 202 -29.12 -30.81 -20.92
C THR A 202 -30.15 -29.87 -20.29
N THR A 203 -29.86 -29.34 -19.10
CA THR A 203 -30.83 -28.52 -18.33
C THR A 203 -30.39 -27.08 -18.15
N GLY A 204 -29.15 -26.73 -18.47
CA GLY A 204 -28.57 -25.41 -18.22
C GLY A 204 -28.42 -25.06 -16.73
N ARG A 205 -28.66 -26.00 -15.82
CA ARG A 205 -28.63 -25.78 -14.36
C ARG A 205 -27.31 -26.23 -13.74
N TYR A 206 -26.91 -25.57 -12.65
CA TYR A 206 -25.75 -25.99 -11.86
C TYR A 206 -25.97 -27.38 -11.25
N VAL A 207 -24.97 -28.24 -11.37
CA VAL A 207 -24.98 -29.55 -10.74
C VAL A 207 -24.77 -29.39 -9.22
N PRO A 208 -25.52 -30.13 -8.39
CA PRO A 208 -25.40 -30.02 -6.93
C PRO A 208 -24.04 -30.52 -6.43
N ILE A 209 -23.49 -29.84 -5.43
CA ILE A 209 -22.33 -30.30 -4.67
C ILE A 209 -22.84 -31.10 -3.46
N TYR A 210 -22.16 -32.19 -3.14
CA TYR A 210 -22.43 -33.04 -1.98
C TYR A 210 -21.31 -32.90 -0.96
N VAL A 211 -21.60 -33.14 0.31
CA VAL A 211 -20.60 -33.16 1.39
C VAL A 211 -19.66 -34.35 1.18
N ASP A 212 -18.39 -34.19 1.54
CA ASP A 212 -17.41 -35.30 1.48
C ASP A 212 -17.83 -36.42 2.43
N ARG A 213 -17.58 -37.67 2.01
CA ARG A 213 -18.03 -38.87 2.73
C ARG A 213 -16.91 -39.89 2.81
N GLU A 214 -16.82 -40.57 3.96
CA GLU A 214 -15.91 -41.69 4.12
C GLU A 214 -16.39 -42.89 3.29
N PHE A 215 -15.46 -43.77 2.91
CA PHE A 215 -15.74 -44.88 1.98
C PHE A 215 -16.76 -45.90 2.53
N ASP A 216 -16.89 -46.00 3.85
CA ASP A 216 -17.79 -46.92 4.55
C ASP A 216 -19.08 -46.27 5.06
N ASP A 217 -19.34 -44.98 4.76
CA ASP A 217 -20.59 -44.33 5.12
C ASP A 217 -21.71 -44.66 4.11
N HIS A 218 -22.67 -45.46 4.57
CA HIS A 218 -23.81 -45.95 3.78
C HIS A 218 -25.03 -45.03 3.79
N ALA A 219 -24.98 -43.86 4.45
CA ALA A 219 -26.12 -42.93 4.46
C ALA A 219 -26.42 -42.37 3.05
N TYR A 220 -27.49 -41.60 2.90
CA TYR A 220 -27.76 -40.92 1.63
C TYR A 220 -26.82 -39.72 1.44
N PRO A 221 -26.36 -39.43 0.21
CA PRO A 221 -25.53 -38.26 -0.04
C PRO A 221 -26.23 -36.96 0.35
N GLU A 222 -25.65 -36.22 1.29
CA GLU A 222 -26.18 -34.93 1.72
C GLU A 222 -25.68 -33.82 0.78
N ARG A 223 -26.60 -32.94 0.37
CA ARG A 223 -26.29 -31.83 -0.53
C ARG A 223 -25.75 -30.66 0.29
N VAL A 224 -24.63 -30.08 -0.15
CA VAL A 224 -24.17 -28.80 0.37
C VAL A 224 -25.16 -27.74 -0.11
N LEU A 225 -26.03 -27.31 0.79
CA LEU A 225 -26.91 -26.17 0.54
C LEU A 225 -26.06 -24.89 0.53
N PRO A 226 -26.40 -23.89 -0.30
CA PRO A 226 -25.85 -22.56 -0.12
C PRO A 226 -26.13 -22.09 1.32
N GLN A 227 -25.31 -21.19 1.86
CA GLN A 227 -25.58 -20.63 3.18
C GLN A 227 -26.99 -20.03 3.19
N ILE A 228 -27.88 -20.67 3.96
CA ILE A 228 -29.23 -20.19 4.25
C ILE A 228 -29.17 -19.69 5.68
N ASP A 229 -29.63 -18.45 5.90
CA ASP A 229 -29.67 -17.79 7.19
C ASP A 229 -30.33 -18.70 8.25
N LYS A 230 -29.66 -18.93 9.39
CA LYS A 230 -30.24 -19.69 10.50
C LYS A 230 -30.98 -18.70 11.38
N HIS A 231 -32.30 -18.89 11.47
CA HIS A 231 -33.25 -17.95 12.09
C HIS A 231 -32.89 -17.46 13.51
N ASP A 232 -32.09 -18.20 14.27
CA ASP A 232 -31.90 -17.98 15.72
C ASP A 232 -30.44 -18.06 16.22
N VAL A 233 -29.44 -17.94 15.33
CA VAL A 233 -28.02 -17.94 15.76
C VAL A 233 -27.46 -16.53 15.60
N ASP A 234 -27.52 -15.74 16.67
CA ASP A 234 -27.04 -14.36 16.70
C ASP A 234 -25.80 -14.18 17.60
N PRO A 235 -24.59 -14.07 17.05
CA PRO A 235 -23.37 -13.78 17.82
C PRO A 235 -23.13 -12.28 18.09
N SER A 236 -24.02 -11.37 17.67
CA SER A 236 -23.78 -9.92 17.70
C SER A 236 -24.02 -9.25 19.05
N GLY A 237 -24.69 -9.92 20.00
CA GLY A 237 -25.05 -9.32 21.29
C GLY A 237 -26.03 -8.13 21.20
N ILE A 238 -26.56 -7.83 20.01
CA ILE A 238 -27.55 -6.76 19.81
C ILE A 238 -28.93 -7.32 20.17
N PRO A 239 -29.64 -6.74 21.17
CA PRO A 239 -30.94 -7.24 21.57
C PRO A 239 -31.94 -7.24 20.41
N ASN A 240 -32.64 -8.37 20.24
CA ASN A 240 -33.73 -8.49 19.28
C ASN A 240 -34.87 -7.54 19.70
N PRO A 241 -35.32 -6.60 18.85
CA PRO A 241 -36.40 -5.66 19.18
C PRO A 241 -37.76 -6.34 19.46
N THR A 242 -37.98 -7.58 19.01
CA THR A 242 -39.24 -8.30 19.26
C THR A 242 -39.26 -9.08 20.58
N TYR A 243 -38.13 -9.18 21.29
CA TYR A 243 -38.06 -9.82 22.60
C TYR A 243 -37.38 -8.89 23.62
N PRO A 244 -38.14 -8.20 24.49
CA PRO A 244 -37.60 -7.35 25.55
C PRO A 244 -37.22 -8.22 26.77
N GLY A 245 -36.46 -9.29 26.53
CA GLY A 245 -35.92 -10.15 27.59
C GLY A 245 -34.54 -9.64 27.98
N TRP A 246 -34.38 -9.28 29.25
CA TRP A 246 -33.17 -8.67 29.79
C TRP A 246 -31.91 -9.50 29.53
N ALA A 247 -30.83 -8.80 29.20
CA ALA A 247 -29.49 -9.33 29.35
C ALA A 247 -29.27 -9.69 30.82
N ALA A 248 -28.83 -10.92 31.05
CA ALA A 248 -28.05 -11.34 32.21
C ALA A 248 -26.72 -11.87 31.68
#